data_AF-A0A399EQE7-F1
#
_entry.id   AF-A0A399EQE7-F1
#
_cell.length_a   1.000
_cell.length_b   1.000
_cell.length_c   1.000
_cell.angle_alpha   90.00
_cell.angle_beta   90.00
_cell.angle_gamma   90.00
#
_symmetry.space_group_name_H-M   'P 1'
#
loop_
_entity.id
_entity.type
_entity.pdbx_description
1 polymer ?
#
loop_
_entity_poly.entity_id
_entity_poly.type
_entity_poly.pdbx_seq_one_letter_code
_entity_poly.pdbx_strand_id
1 'polypeptide(L)'
;MGQGSTPLFPVDLAPLRPHLPPCPGVWVEDKGYALALHYRGAQDEKEAARCLEVWLEGMRGLLQGLGLEVLPGKKVLEIKPQGVNKGQAVLRLLARHPGHTPVYIGDDTTDEAAFLALKGLGLTFKVGEGPTAAEGRLRDVEEVVAYLKTYL
;
A
#
# COMPACT_ATOMS: atom_id res chain seq x y z
N MET A 1 -29.34 -3.37 0.52
CA MET A 1 -28.46 -3.32 1.70
C MET A 1 -27.08 -3.78 1.24
N GLY A 2 -26.18 -2.84 0.93
CA GLY A 2 -24.83 -3.20 0.48
C GLY A 2 -24.08 -3.81 1.65
N GLN A 3 -23.65 -5.07 1.51
CA GLN A 3 -22.71 -5.66 2.45
C GLN A 3 -21.46 -4.78 2.42
N GLY A 4 -21.19 -4.04 3.50
CA GLY A 4 -19.93 -3.30 3.64
C GLY A 4 -18.81 -4.31 3.51
N SER A 5 -17.98 -4.19 2.48
CA SER A 5 -16.87 -5.10 2.26
C SER A 5 -15.93 -4.99 3.46
N THR A 6 -15.78 -6.08 4.22
CA THR A 6 -14.81 -6.13 5.31
C THR A 6 -13.44 -5.73 4.75
N PRO A 7 -12.72 -4.76 5.33
CA PRO A 7 -11.40 -4.38 4.82
C PRO A 7 -10.46 -5.59 4.75
N LEU A 8 -9.61 -5.66 3.73
CA LEU A 8 -8.63 -6.76 3.58
C LEU A 8 -7.67 -6.80 4.78
N PHE A 9 -7.35 -5.62 5.31
CA PHE A 9 -6.51 -5.42 6.47
C PHE A 9 -7.29 -4.56 7.47
N PRO A 10 -8.07 -5.19 8.37
CA PRO A 10 -8.70 -4.44 9.45
C PRO A 10 -7.59 -3.84 10.33
N VAL A 11 -7.61 -2.52 10.46
CA VAL A 11 -6.73 -1.77 11.34
C VAL A 11 -7.59 -0.74 12.06
N ASP A 12 -7.39 -0.61 13.36
CA ASP A 12 -7.99 0.47 14.12
C ASP A 12 -6.99 1.64 14.21
N LEU A 13 -7.26 2.69 13.41
CA LEU A 13 -6.49 3.93 13.41
C LEU A 13 -7.10 4.99 14.35
N ALA A 14 -8.25 4.71 14.98
CA ALA A 14 -8.88 5.64 15.92
C ALA A 14 -7.95 6.05 17.07
N PRO A 15 -7.11 5.16 17.63
CA PRO A 15 -6.14 5.53 18.66
C PRO A 15 -5.11 6.58 18.22
N LEU A 16 -4.86 6.79 16.92
CA LEU A 16 -3.92 7.81 16.44
C LEU A 16 -4.52 9.22 16.38
N ARG A 17 -5.85 9.34 16.32
CA ARG A 17 -6.53 10.64 16.10
C ARG A 17 -6.20 11.71 17.15
N PRO A 18 -6.13 11.39 18.46
CA PRO A 18 -5.74 12.37 19.47
C PRO A 18 -4.27 12.80 19.39
N HIS A 19 -3.46 12.09 18.61
CA HIS A 19 -2.01 12.25 18.54
C HIS A 19 -1.53 12.71 17.17
N LEU A 20 -2.41 13.20 16.29
CA LEU A 20 -2.00 13.71 14.97
C LEU A 20 -0.96 14.84 15.11
N PRO A 21 0.00 14.95 14.17
CA PRO A 21 1.11 15.89 14.30
C PRO A 21 0.62 17.35 14.28
N PRO A 22 0.97 18.17 15.29
CA PRO A 22 0.68 19.60 15.29
C PRO A 22 1.71 20.38 14.45
N CYS A 23 2.06 19.86 13.28
CA CYS A 23 3.13 20.40 12.44
C CYS A 23 2.57 21.40 11.40
N PRO A 24 3.08 22.64 11.35
CA PRO A 24 2.61 23.63 10.38
C PRO A 24 2.74 23.14 8.93
N GLY A 25 1.67 23.33 8.14
CA GLY A 25 1.64 22.94 6.72
C GLY A 25 1.53 21.44 6.46
N VAL A 26 1.46 20.60 7.50
CA VAL A 26 1.14 19.18 7.37
C VAL A 26 -0.38 18.99 7.30
N TRP A 27 -0.84 18.15 6.38
CA TRP A 27 -2.23 17.69 6.35
C TRP A 27 -2.29 16.16 6.34
N VAL A 28 -3.40 15.64 6.87
CA VAL A 28 -3.61 14.20 7.07
C VAL A 28 -4.65 13.69 6.09
N GLU A 29 -4.29 12.66 5.32
CA GLU A 29 -5.19 11.88 4.48
C GLU A 29 -5.55 10.58 5.20
N ASP A 30 -6.84 10.33 5.43
CA ASP A 30 -7.33 9.05 5.94
C ASP A 30 -7.73 8.15 4.74
N LYS A 31 -6.96 7.09 4.51
CA LYS A 31 -7.21 6.11 3.44
C LYS A 31 -8.04 4.93 3.92
N GLY A 32 -8.54 4.96 5.15
CA GLY A 32 -9.25 3.87 5.83
C GLY A 32 -8.35 2.74 6.34
N TYR A 33 -7.29 2.38 5.61
CA TYR A 33 -6.31 1.36 6.02
C TYR A 33 -4.93 1.93 6.37
N ALA A 34 -4.73 3.23 6.15
CA ALA A 34 -3.50 3.95 6.42
C ALA A 34 -3.80 5.45 6.62
N LEU A 35 -2.90 6.15 7.32
CA LEU A 35 -2.89 7.62 7.37
C LEU A 35 -1.68 8.12 6.59
N ALA A 36 -1.86 9.07 5.67
CA ALA A 36 -0.75 9.74 5.01
C ALA A 36 -0.59 11.17 5.52
N LEU A 37 0.60 11.49 6.02
CA LEU A 37 0.99 12.79 6.54
C LEU A 37 1.75 13.53 5.45
N HIS A 38 1.05 14.39 4.72
CA HIS A 38 1.60 15.12 3.59
C HIS A 38 2.14 16.47 4.05
N TYR A 39 3.36 16.79 3.64
CA TYR A 39 3.99 18.08 3.93
C TYR A 39 4.45 18.81 2.66
N ARG A 40 4.04 18.30 1.49
CA ARG A 40 4.22 18.99 0.22
C ARG A 40 3.41 20.27 0.19
N GLY A 41 4.05 21.39 -0.13
CA GLY A 41 3.38 22.69 -0.17
C GLY A 41 3.22 23.36 1.19
N ALA A 42 3.83 22.80 2.26
CA ALA A 42 4.05 23.57 3.48
C ALA A 42 4.88 24.82 3.16
N GLN A 43 4.61 25.93 3.86
CA GLN A 43 5.35 27.18 3.68
C GLN A 43 6.86 27.00 3.88
N ASP A 44 7.25 26.14 4.84
CA ASP A 44 8.59 25.62 5.00
C ASP A 44 8.55 24.09 5.10
N GLU A 45 8.85 23.42 3.99
CA GLU A 45 8.84 21.95 3.92
C GLU A 45 9.93 21.29 4.77
N LYS A 46 11.06 21.98 5.02
CA LYS A 46 12.14 21.44 5.86
C LYS A 46 11.73 21.46 7.33
N GLU A 47 11.11 22.56 7.77
CA GLU A 47 10.59 22.66 9.12
C GLU A 47 9.44 21.68 9.36
N ALA A 48 8.53 21.51 8.38
CA ALA A 48 7.47 20.51 8.46
C ALA A 48 8.02 19.08 8.56
N ALA A 49 9.03 18.74 7.75
CA ALA A 49 9.69 17.43 7.83
C ALA A 49 10.37 17.19 9.18
N ARG A 50 11.13 18.18 9.68
CA ARG A 50 11.79 18.12 10.99
C ARG A 50 10.78 17.97 12.14
N CYS A 51 9.66 18.69 12.06
CA CYS A 51 8.59 18.57 13.04
C CYS A 51 7.99 17.15 13.04
N LEU A 52 7.75 16.57 11.85
CA LEU A 52 7.27 15.20 11.72
C LEU A 52 8.25 14.18 12.28
N GLU A 53 9.57 14.35 12.07
CA GLU A 53 10.59 13.49 12.67
C GLU A 53 10.54 13.50 14.20
N VAL A 54 10.46 14.69 14.81
CA VAL A 54 10.36 14.84 16.27
C VAL A 54 9.07 14.22 16.81
N TRP A 55 7.95 14.46 16.12
CA TRP A 55 6.66 13.87 16.47
C TRP A 55 6.70 12.34 16.39
N LEU A 56 7.31 11.79 15.35
CA LEU A 56 7.44 10.35 15.15
C LEU A 56 8.23 9.66 16.26
N GLU A 57 9.31 10.29 16.76
CA GLU A 57 10.08 9.73 17.88
C GLU A 57 9.20 9.57 19.12
N GLY A 58 8.35 10.55 19.42
CA GLY A 58 7.38 10.48 20.52
C GLY A 58 6.29 9.43 20.30
N MET A 59 5.97 9.10 19.04
CA MET A 59 4.92 8.16 18.68
C MET A 59 5.39 6.70 18.58
N ARG A 60 6.70 6.46 18.58
CA ARG A 60 7.29 5.14 18.31
C ARG A 60 6.67 4.01 19.15
N GLY A 61 6.50 4.23 20.45
CA GLY A 61 5.91 3.24 21.36
C GLY A 61 4.44 2.92 21.04
N LEU A 62 3.64 3.95 20.75
CA LEU A 62 2.24 3.78 20.37
C LEU A 62 2.11 3.07 19.02
N LEU A 63 2.89 3.48 18.02
CA LEU A 63 2.89 2.83 16.70
C LEU A 63 3.28 1.36 16.79
N GLN A 64 4.31 1.01 17.57
CA GLN A 64 4.69 -0.37 17.82
C GLN A 64 3.59 -1.16 18.54
N GLY A 65 2.98 -0.59 19.58
CA GLY A 65 1.90 -1.22 20.33
C GLY A 65 0.64 -1.50 19.49
N LEU A 66 0.41 -0.70 18.44
CA LEU A 66 -0.68 -0.87 17.49
C LEU A 66 -0.30 -1.73 16.27
N GLY A 67 0.94 -2.23 16.18
CA GLY A 67 1.41 -2.97 15.02
C GLY A 67 1.45 -2.14 13.74
N LEU A 68 1.78 -0.85 13.86
CA LEU A 68 1.88 0.09 12.74
C LEU A 68 3.35 0.38 12.40
N GLU A 69 3.61 0.63 11.12
CA GLU A 69 4.89 1.09 10.59
C GLU A 69 4.73 2.42 9.88
N VAL A 70 5.85 3.13 9.74
CA VAL A 70 5.94 4.36 8.97
C VAL A 70 6.72 4.08 7.71
N LEU A 71 6.13 4.40 6.56
CA LEU A 71 6.75 4.30 5.25
C LEU A 71 7.04 5.72 4.73
N PRO A 72 8.32 6.13 4.61
CA PRO A 72 8.67 7.39 4.00
C PRO A 72 8.39 7.39 2.49
N GLY A 73 7.75 8.46 2.01
CA GLY A 73 7.53 8.71 0.59
C GLY A 73 7.99 10.11 0.18
N LYS A 74 7.79 10.46 -1.09
CA LYS A 74 8.21 11.77 -1.62
C LYS A 74 7.32 12.89 -1.07
N LYS A 75 7.80 13.53 0.00
CA LYS A 75 7.09 14.60 0.74
C LYS A 75 5.82 14.12 1.47
N VAL A 76 5.86 12.88 1.95
CA VAL A 76 4.78 12.24 2.70
C VAL A 76 5.34 11.17 3.64
N LEU A 77 4.72 10.98 4.80
CA LEU A 77 4.95 9.83 5.67
C LEU A 77 3.65 9.03 5.76
N GLU A 78 3.67 7.77 5.36
CA GLU A 78 2.50 6.90 5.43
C GLU A 78 2.56 5.98 6.66
N ILE A 79 1.55 6.05 7.51
CA ILE A 79 1.38 5.17 8.67
C ILE A 79 0.41 4.07 8.27
N LYS A 80 0.86 2.82 8.32
CA LYS A 80 0.11 1.66 7.86
C LYS A 80 0.37 0.44 8.76
N PRO A 81 -0.45 -0.61 8.71
CA PRO A 81 -0.17 -1.84 9.43
C PRO A 81 1.15 -2.47 9.00
N GLN A 82 1.90 -2.97 9.98
CA GLN A 82 3.16 -3.69 9.77
C GLN A 82 2.97 -4.91 8.89
N GLY A 83 3.93 -5.16 8.01
CA GLY A 83 3.99 -6.38 7.20
C GLY A 83 2.95 -6.48 6.09
N VAL A 84 2.05 -5.48 5.96
CA VAL A 84 1.07 -5.45 4.88
C VAL A 84 1.75 -5.08 3.57
N ASN A 85 1.79 -6.03 2.64
CA ASN A 85 2.29 -5.85 1.29
C ASN A 85 1.31 -6.43 0.26
N LYS A 86 1.56 -6.16 -1.03
CA LYS A 86 0.73 -6.65 -2.15
C LYS A 86 0.60 -8.18 -2.14
N GLY A 87 1.63 -8.92 -1.72
CA GLY A 87 1.60 -10.37 -1.53
C GLY A 87 0.56 -10.86 -0.52
N GLN A 88 0.51 -10.24 0.66
CA GLN A 88 -0.54 -10.56 1.64
C GLN A 88 -1.93 -10.16 1.13
N ALA A 89 -2.02 -9.07 0.37
CA ALA A 89 -3.29 -8.56 -0.13
C ALA A 89 -3.92 -9.53 -1.13
N VAL A 90 -3.13 -10.03 -2.08
CA VAL A 90 -3.60 -10.97 -3.11
C VAL A 90 -4.00 -12.31 -2.50
N LEU A 91 -3.28 -12.83 -1.51
CA LEU A 91 -3.64 -14.08 -0.83
C LEU A 91 -4.96 -13.95 -0.06
N ARG A 92 -5.19 -12.81 0.62
CA ARG A 92 -6.46 -12.55 1.30
C ARG A 92 -7.62 -12.36 0.33
N LEU A 93 -7.39 -11.73 -0.82
CA LEU A 93 -8.38 -11.61 -1.89
C LEU A 93 -8.73 -13.00 -2.44
N LEU A 94 -7.73 -13.81 -2.77
CA LEU A 94 -7.93 -15.17 -3.27
C LEU A 94 -8.76 -16.02 -2.28
N ALA A 95 -8.46 -15.93 -0.99
CA ALA A 95 -9.22 -16.63 0.04
C ALA A 95 -10.71 -16.22 0.12
N ARG A 96 -11.05 -14.99 -0.26
CA ARG A 96 -12.44 -14.49 -0.33
C ARG A 96 -13.17 -14.89 -1.60
N HIS A 97 -12.45 -15.32 -2.62
CA HIS A 97 -12.99 -15.72 -3.93
C HIS A 97 -12.55 -17.16 -4.28
N PRO A 98 -12.97 -18.16 -3.49
CA PRO A 98 -12.61 -19.55 -3.75
C PRO A 98 -13.14 -20.00 -5.12
N GLY A 99 -12.34 -20.80 -5.84
CA GLY A 99 -12.70 -21.34 -7.16
C GLY A 99 -12.35 -20.44 -8.34
N HIS A 100 -11.79 -19.25 -8.12
CA HIS A 100 -11.24 -18.41 -9.18
C HIS A 100 -9.73 -18.55 -9.28
N THR A 101 -9.21 -18.52 -10.51
CA THR A 101 -7.77 -18.42 -10.77
C THR A 101 -7.35 -16.95 -10.72
N PRO A 102 -6.43 -16.55 -9.83
CA PRO A 102 -5.96 -15.17 -9.77
C PRO A 102 -5.10 -14.84 -10.99
N VAL A 103 -5.31 -13.65 -11.55
CA VAL A 103 -4.43 -13.04 -12.54
C VAL A 103 -3.92 -11.73 -11.94
N TYR A 104 -2.60 -11.60 -11.82
CA TYR A 104 -1.96 -10.39 -11.28
C TYR A 104 -1.02 -9.78 -12.31
N ILE A 105 -1.19 -8.48 -12.58
CA ILE A 105 -0.39 -7.73 -13.55
C ILE A 105 0.17 -6.50 -12.81
N GLY A 106 1.48 -6.29 -12.85
CA GLY A 106 2.14 -5.19 -12.14
C GLY A 106 3.44 -4.74 -12.81
N ASP A 107 3.84 -3.49 -12.59
CA ASP A 107 4.98 -2.84 -13.25
C ASP A 107 6.13 -2.49 -12.31
N ASP A 108 5.86 -2.36 -11.01
CA ASP A 108 6.79 -1.80 -10.03
C ASP A 108 7.40 -2.90 -9.13
N THR A 109 8.52 -2.58 -8.51
CA THR A 109 9.24 -3.40 -7.52
C THR A 109 8.35 -3.88 -6.37
N THR A 110 7.32 -3.12 -6.00
CA THR A 110 6.36 -3.53 -4.95
C THR A 110 5.48 -4.72 -5.37
N ASP A 111 5.32 -4.96 -6.68
CA ASP A 111 4.53 -6.07 -7.24
C ASP A 111 5.23 -7.41 -7.10
N GLU A 112 6.55 -7.43 -6.91
CA GLU A 112 7.33 -8.66 -6.72
C GLU A 112 6.83 -9.49 -5.53
N ALA A 113 6.36 -8.84 -4.47
CA ALA A 113 5.74 -9.52 -3.33
C ALA A 113 4.45 -10.27 -3.74
N ALA A 114 3.66 -9.72 -4.67
CA ALA A 114 2.46 -10.37 -5.20
C ALA A 114 2.80 -11.51 -6.14
N PHE A 115 3.79 -11.33 -7.03
CA PHE A 115 4.23 -12.39 -7.93
C PHE A 115 4.74 -13.61 -7.16
N LEU A 116 5.60 -13.40 -6.15
CA LEU A 116 6.10 -14.48 -5.30
C LEU A 116 4.98 -15.18 -4.53
N ALA A 117 4.01 -14.43 -4.00
CA ALA A 117 2.90 -14.98 -3.24
C ALA A 117 1.94 -15.82 -4.11
N LEU A 118 1.82 -15.50 -5.40
CA LEU A 118 0.93 -16.19 -6.34
C LEU A 118 1.63 -17.28 -7.17
N LYS A 119 2.92 -17.55 -6.92
CA LYS A 119 3.68 -18.56 -7.66
C LYS A 119 2.99 -19.93 -7.60
N GLY A 120 2.66 -20.48 -8.77
CA GLY A 120 1.92 -21.74 -8.87
C GLY A 120 0.46 -21.71 -8.41
N LEU A 121 -0.08 -20.55 -8.03
CA LEU A 121 -1.48 -20.36 -7.64
C LEU A 121 -2.32 -19.66 -8.71
N GLY A 122 -1.69 -19.02 -9.69
CA GLY A 122 -2.36 -18.35 -10.80
C GLY A 122 -1.39 -17.75 -11.80
N LEU A 123 -1.86 -16.78 -12.60
CA LEU A 123 -1.06 -16.16 -13.65
C LEU A 123 -0.50 -14.82 -13.16
N THR A 124 0.80 -14.60 -13.39
CA THR A 124 1.49 -13.37 -12.97
C THR A 124 2.23 -12.74 -14.14
N PHE A 125 2.09 -11.43 -14.34
CA PHE A 125 2.72 -10.71 -15.44
C PHE A 125 3.43 -9.45 -14.96
N LYS A 126 4.72 -9.31 -15.29
CA LYS A 126 5.46 -8.06 -15.18
C LYS A 126 5.18 -7.19 -16.40
N VAL A 127 4.90 -5.91 -16.20
CA VAL A 127 4.81 -4.93 -17.30
C VAL A 127 6.14 -4.22 -17.47
N GLY A 128 6.60 -4.04 -18.71
CA GLY A 128 7.87 -3.37 -19.01
C GLY A 128 9.09 -4.25 -18.78
N GLU A 129 10.27 -3.63 -18.73
CA GLU A 129 11.55 -4.31 -18.55
C GLU A 129 11.89 -4.58 -17.06
N GLY A 130 13.05 -5.18 -16.83
CA GLY A 130 13.64 -5.41 -15.50
C GLY A 130 13.45 -6.83 -14.95
N PRO A 131 14.27 -7.24 -13.97
CA PRO A 131 14.17 -8.55 -13.33
C PRO A 131 12.82 -8.69 -12.61
N THR A 132 12.28 -9.91 -12.58
CA THR A 132 10.98 -10.18 -11.95
C THR A 132 10.82 -11.65 -11.57
N ALA A 133 10.00 -11.92 -10.55
CA ALA A 133 9.49 -13.22 -10.17
C ALA A 133 8.18 -13.60 -10.90
N ALA A 134 7.60 -12.69 -11.69
CA ALA A 134 6.43 -12.99 -12.51
C ALA A 134 6.72 -14.11 -13.54
N GLU A 135 5.72 -14.95 -13.80
CA GLU A 135 5.83 -16.08 -14.74
C GLU A 135 5.71 -15.65 -16.21
N GLY A 136 5.06 -14.51 -16.47
CA GLY A 136 4.92 -13.89 -17.78
C GLY A 136 5.36 -12.43 -17.81
N ARG A 137 5.42 -11.86 -19.01
CA ARG A 137 5.74 -10.44 -19.23
C ARG A 137 4.86 -9.84 -20.31
N LEU A 138 4.43 -8.61 -20.06
CA LEU A 138 3.78 -7.73 -21.02
C LEU A 138 4.69 -6.51 -21.23
N ARG A 139 4.81 -6.04 -22.47
CA ARG A 139 5.76 -5.01 -22.90
C ARG A 139 5.42 -3.65 -22.30
N ASP A 140 4.16 -3.27 -22.34
CA ASP A 140 3.67 -1.94 -22.00
C ASP A 140 2.18 -1.98 -21.62
N VAL A 141 1.63 -0.79 -21.35
CA VAL A 141 0.23 -0.63 -20.95
C VAL A 141 -0.72 -1.01 -22.09
N GLU A 142 -0.34 -0.71 -23.34
CA GLU A 142 -1.10 -1.07 -24.54
C GLU A 142 -1.27 -2.59 -24.65
N GLU A 143 -0.22 -3.35 -24.39
CA GLU A 143 -0.28 -4.81 -24.40
C GLU A 143 -1.10 -5.37 -23.23
N VAL A 144 -1.07 -4.74 -22.05
CA VAL A 144 -1.99 -5.08 -20.96
C VAL A 144 -3.44 -4.95 -21.39
N VAL A 145 -3.79 -3.83 -22.04
CA VAL A 145 -5.16 -3.62 -22.53
C VAL A 145 -5.53 -4.65 -23.59
N ALA A 146 -4.63 -4.96 -24.53
CA ALA A 146 -4.87 -5.98 -25.54
C ALA A 146 -5.08 -7.37 -24.92
N TYR A 147 -4.26 -7.74 -23.93
CA TYR A 147 -4.40 -8.99 -23.18
C TYR A 147 -5.74 -9.10 -22.46
N LEU A 148 -6.17 -8.06 -21.74
CA LEU A 148 -7.45 -8.08 -21.03
C LEU A 148 -8.66 -8.19 -21.99
N LYS A 149 -8.57 -7.58 -23.18
CA LYS A 149 -9.62 -7.68 -24.21
C LYS A 149 -9.81 -9.08 -24.78
N THR A 150 -8.90 -10.03 -24.59
CA THR A 150 -9.13 -11.41 -25.04
C THR A 150 -10.05 -12.20 -24.10
N TYR A 151 -10.42 -11.62 -22.94
CA TYR A 151 -11.25 -12.27 -21.91
C TYR A 151 -12.53 -11.49 -21.58
N LEU A 152 -12.77 -10.35 -22.23
CA LEU A 152 -13.96 -9.49 -22.09
C LEU A 152 -14.82 -9.56 -23.34
#